data_AF-A0A9E5N3U4-F1
#
_entry.id   AF-A0A9E5N3U4-F1
#
_cell.length_a   1.000
_cell.length_b   1.000
_cell.length_c   1.000
_cell.angle_alpha   90.00
_cell.angle_beta   90.00
_cell.angle_gamma   90.00
#
_symmetry.space_group_name_H-M   'P 1'
#
loop_
_entity.id
_entity.type
_entity.pdbx_description
1 polymer ?
#
loop_
_entity_poly.entity_id
_entity_poly.type
_entity_poly.pdbx_seq_one_letter_code
_entity_poly.pdbx_strand_id
1 'polypeptide(L)' 'FGAIEKEEIVDGVTGQKSWVAKVALSLCNGCGACNTACRAGAIDLDGFTEEQIFTQIESLVADKGDENE' A
#
# COMPACT_ATOMS: atom_id res chain seq x y z
N PHE A 1 13.43 -0.25 9.52
CA PHE A 1 11.99 0.09 9.57
C PHE A 1 11.75 1.22 10.57
N GLY A 2 12.19 2.44 10.24
CA GLY A 2 12.12 3.57 11.20
C GLY A 2 10.83 4.40 11.12
N ALA A 3 10.04 4.24 10.04
CA ALA A 3 8.86 5.08 9.77
C ALA A 3 7.53 4.43 10.17
N ILE A 4 7.53 3.23 10.76
CA ILE A 4 6.32 2.54 11.20
C ILE A 4 6.26 2.56 12.72
N GLU A 5 5.22 3.19 13.25
CA GLU A 5 4.99 3.40 14.67
C GLU A 5 3.72 2.69 15.13
N LYS A 6 3.61 2.44 16.44
CA LYS A 6 2.44 1.81 17.05
C LYS A 6 1.56 2.90 17.66
N GLU A 7 0.29 2.95 17.27
CA GLU A 7 -0.69 3.93 17.76
C GLU A 7 -1.86 3.21 18.46
N GLU A 8 -2.30 3.71 19.61
CA GLU A 8 -3.56 3.26 20.25
C GLU A 8 -4.71 4.06 19.67
N ILE A 9 -5.72 3.37 19.16
CA ILE A 9 -6.97 3.97 18.69
C ILE A 9 -8.13 3.52 19.57
N VAL A 10 -9.16 4.36 19.62
CA VAL A 10 -10.43 4.06 20.28
C VAL A 10 -11.51 4.01 19.21
N ASP A 11 -12.22 2.90 19.12
CA ASP A 11 -13.40 2.78 18.27
C ASP A 11 -14.49 3.75 18.75
N GLY A 12 -14.95 4.64 17.87
CA GLY A 12 -15.93 5.68 18.20
C GLY A 12 -17.35 5.16 18.46
N VAL A 13 -17.65 3.92 18.08
CA VAL A 13 -18.95 3.27 18.29
C VAL A 13 -18.92 2.39 19.53
N THR A 14 -17.89 1.55 19.68
CA THR A 14 -17.82 0.55 20.77
C THR A 14 -17.04 1.04 21.98
N GLY A 15 -16.23 2.10 21.86
CA GLY A 15 -15.29 2.55 22.89
C GLY A 15 -14.09 1.62 23.09
N GLN A 16 -13.94 0.59 22.24
CA GLN A 16 -12.88 -0.41 22.36
C GLN A 16 -11.51 0.19 22.01
N LYS A 17 -10.52 -0.07 22.86
CA LYS A 17 -9.11 0.27 22.61
C LYS A 17 -8.43 -0.82 21.80
N SER A 18 -7.71 -0.41 20.76
CA SER A 18 -6.96 -1.30 19.88
C SER A 18 -5.64 -0.67 19.44
N TRP A 19 -4.68 -1.50 19.06
CA TRP A 19 -3.40 -1.04 18.54
C TRP A 19 -3.35 -1.16 17.02
N VAL A 20 -2.85 -0.13 16.35
CA VAL A 20 -2.64 -0.10 14.90
C VAL A 20 -1.21 0.31 14.56
N ALA A 21 -0.79 0.01 13.34
CA ALA A 21 0.44 0.53 12.77
C ALA A 21 0.15 1.86 12.06
N LYS A 22 0.99 2.86 12.25
CA LYS A 22 0.89 4.18 11.62
C LYS A 22 2.20 4.54 10.94
N VAL A 23 2.11 5.17 9.77
CA VAL A 23 3.27 5.68 9.05
C VAL A 23 3.61 7.09 9.54
N ALA A 24 4.83 7.29 10.02
CA ALA A 24 5.39 8.61 10.27
C ALA A 24 5.88 9.21 8.95
N LEU A 25 5.05 10.06 8.32
CA LEU A 25 5.34 10.64 7.00
C LEU A 25 6.64 11.43 6.95
N SER A 26 7.06 12.06 8.06
CA SER A 26 8.33 12.77 8.17
C SER A 26 9.57 11.89 8.00
N LEU A 27 9.44 10.57 8.20
CA LEU A 27 10.51 9.58 8.08
C LEU A 27 10.31 8.66 6.86
N CYS A 28 9.17 8.77 6.16
CA CYS A 28 8.83 7.93 5.03
C CYS A 28 9.52 8.41 3.75
N ASN A 29 10.35 7.55 3.16
CA ASN A 29 11.04 7.83 1.88
C ASN A 29 10.41 7.10 0.68
N GLY A 30 9.22 6.50 0.86
CA GLY A 30 8.52 5.82 -0.24
C GLY A 30 9.13 4.50 -0.73
N CYS A 31 9.91 3.78 0.09
CA CYS A 31 10.59 2.56 -0.36
C CYS A 31 9.69 1.32 -0.53
N GLY A 32 8.42 1.38 -0.12
CA GLY A 32 7.44 0.29 -0.29
C GLY A 32 7.57 -0.92 0.63
N ALA A 33 8.64 -1.03 1.45
CA ALA A 33 8.86 -2.22 2.29
C ALA A 33 7.73 -2.52 3.28
N CYS A 34 7.05 -1.49 3.80
CA CYS A 34 5.89 -1.66 4.67
C CYS A 34 4.66 -2.21 3.94
N ASN A 35 4.43 -1.76 2.69
CA ASN A 35 3.35 -2.24 1.84
C ASN A 35 3.53 -3.74 1.55
N THR A 36 4.70 -4.14 1.03
CA THR A 36 4.98 -5.55 0.71
C THR A 36 4.91 -6.48 1.92
N ALA A 37 5.26 -5.99 3.11
CA ALA A 37 5.22 -6.80 4.33
C ALA A 37 3.81 -6.94 4.94
N CYS A 38 2.88 -6.07 4.58
CA CYS A 38 1.56 -6.00 5.20
C CYS A 38 0.63 -7.10 4.67
N ARG A 39 0.54 -8.21 5.42
CA ARG A 39 -0.37 -9.32 5.07
C ARG A 39 -1.86 -8.95 5.04
N ALA A 40 -2.22 -7.86 5.72
CA ALA A 40 -3.61 -7.40 5.78
C ALA A 40 -4.00 -6.52 4.59
N GLY A 41 -3.05 -6.06 3.77
CA GLY A 41 -3.32 -5.09 2.70
C GLY A 41 -3.82 -3.74 3.22
N ALA A 42 -3.42 -3.36 4.44
CA ALA A 42 -3.97 -2.19 5.14
C ALA A 42 -3.24 -0.86 4.85
N ILE A 43 -2.30 -0.86 3.90
CA ILE A 43 -1.45 0.29 3.60
C ILE A 43 -1.14 0.33 2.11
N ASP A 44 -1.28 1.50 1.49
CA ASP A 44 -0.91 1.75 0.11
C ASP A 44 0.39 2.57 0.01
N LEU A 45 1.09 2.41 -1.11
CA LEU A 45 2.22 3.26 -1.46
C LEU A 45 1.74 4.34 -2.43
N ASP A 46 1.85 5.60 -2.02
CA ASP A 46 1.41 6.73 -2.85
C ASP A 46 2.15 6.78 -4.20
N GLY A 47 1.39 7.05 -5.27
CA GLY A 47 1.89 7.01 -6.66
C GLY A 47 2.09 5.60 -7.26
N PHE A 48 1.74 4.54 -6.52
CA PHE A 48 1.79 3.15 -6.98
C PHE A 48 0.49 2.43 -6.66
N THR A 49 -0.65 3.02 -7.00
CA THR A 49 -1.95 2.37 -6.81
C THR A 49 -2.05 1.13 -7.69
N GLU A 50 -2.88 0.17 -7.28
CA GLU A 50 -3.08 -1.07 -8.06
C GLU A 50 -3.51 -0.74 -9.50
N GLU A 51 -4.44 0.19 -9.68
CA GLU A 51 -4.90 0.64 -11.01
C GLU A 51 -3.75 1.18 -11.87
N GLN A 52 -2.87 2.00 -11.28
CA GLN A 52 -1.70 2.53 -11.99
C GLN A 52 -0.73 1.43 -12.41
N ILE A 53 -0.53 0.41 -11.57
CA ILE A 53 0.35 -0.73 -11.86
C ILE A 53 -0.26 -1.60 -12.96
N PHE A 54 -1.54 -1.96 -12.86
CA PHE A 54 -2.21 -2.78 -13.87
C PHE A 54 -2.28 -2.08 -15.23
N THR A 55 -2.57 -0.78 -15.27
CA THR A 55 -2.56 0.00 -16.51
C THR A 55 -1.18 -0.04 -17.19
N GLN A 56 -0.09 0.04 -16.41
CA GLN A 56 1.27 -0.09 -16.94
C GLN A 56 1.53 -1.48 -17.52
N ILE A 57 1.09 -2.55 -16.84
CA ILE A 57 1.23 -3.93 -17.32
C ILE A 57 0.44 -4.13 -18.61
N GLU A 58 -0.83 -3.71 -18.64
CA GLU A 58 -1.71 -3.82 -19.80
C GLU A 58 -1.13 -3.10 -21.01
N SER A 59 -0.60 -1.87 -20.81
CA SER A 59 0.05 -1.12 -21.88
C SER A 59 1.26 -1.87 -22.47
N LEU A 60 2.07 -2.51 -21.61
CA LEU A 60 3.24 -3.30 -22.06
C LEU A 60 2.86 -4.58 -22.81
N VAL A 61 1.69 -5.16 -22.51
CA VAL A 61 1.20 -6.39 -23.15
C VAL A 61 0.38 -6.09 -24.41
N ALA A 62 -0.32 -4.96 -24.46
CA ALA A 62 -1.11 -4.53 -25.61
C ALA A 62 -0.24 -4.31 -26.87
N ASP A 63 1.00 -3.84 -26.70
CA ASP A 63 1.95 -3.67 -27.82
C ASP A 63 2.52 -4.99 -28.35
N LYS A 64 2.29 -6.12 -27.68
CA LYS A 64 2.82 -7.46 -28.03
C LYS A 64 1.77 -8.47 -28.52
N GLY A 65 0.59 -7.99 -28.89
CA GLY A 65 -0.56 -8.85 -29.21
C GLY A 65 -1.23 -8.54 -30.53
N ASP A 66 -0.46 -8.53 -31.62
CA ASP A 66 -0.96 -8.83 -32.98
C ASP A 66 0.02 -9.79 -33.69
N GLU A 67 0.51 -10.78 -32.94
CA GLU A 67 1.17 -11.98 -33.49
C GLU A 67 0.64 -13.24 -32.79
N ASN A 68 -0.44 -13.78 -33.35
CA ASN A 68 -0.98 -15.15 -33.18
C ASN A 68 -1.92 -15.40 -31.97
N GLU A 69 -3.21 -15.10 -32.17
CA GLU A 69 -4.41 -15.96 -32.08
C GLU A 69 -5.65 -15.18 -31.61
#